data_AF-A0A3B9X7S9-F1
#
_entry.id   AF-A0A3B9X7S9-F1
#
_cell.length_a   1.000
_cell.length_b   1.000
_cell.length_c   1.000
_cell.angle_alpha   90.00
_cell.angle_beta   90.00
_cell.angle_gamma   90.00
#
_symmetry.space_group_name_H-M   'P 1'
#
loop_
_entity.id
_entity.type
_entity.pdbx_description
1 polymer ?
#
loop_
_entity_poly.entity_id
_entity_poly.type
_entity_poly.pdbx_seq_one_letter_code
_entity_poly.pdbx_strand_id
1 'polypeptide(L)'
;MTKTAAIAKQDNDFLGHPRGLVICFFTEMWERFSYYGMRALLIFYLTQHFLFSDQSASSIYAAYISLVYITPVIGGVVADRYIGPVKAVI
;
A
#
# COMPACT_ATOMS: atom_id res chain seq x y z
N MET A 1 -33.60 -39.24 -6.82
CA MET A 1 -32.45 -38.65 -7.53
C MET A 1 -32.77 -37.19 -7.79
N THR A 2 -32.48 -36.26 -6.89
CA THR A 2 -31.26 -35.43 -6.98
C THR A 2 -31.07 -34.73 -5.64
N LYS A 3 -29.92 -34.95 -4.99
CA LYS A 3 -29.55 -34.30 -3.75
C LYS A 3 -28.87 -32.98 -4.14
N THR A 4 -29.56 -31.84 -3.96
CA THR A 4 -28.94 -30.51 -4.08
C THR A 4 -27.85 -30.42 -3.01
N ALA A 5 -26.59 -30.54 -3.44
CA ALA A 5 -25.45 -30.36 -2.56
C ALA A 5 -25.39 -28.88 -2.17
N ALA A 6 -25.84 -28.57 -0.95
CA ALA A 6 -25.54 -27.30 -0.32
C ALA A 6 -24.02 -27.15 -0.27
N ILE A 7 -23.50 -26.12 -0.96
CA ILE A 7 -22.09 -25.72 -0.85
C ILE A 7 -21.91 -25.29 0.60
N ALA A 8 -21.21 -26.10 1.39
CA ALA A 8 -20.89 -25.78 2.76
C ALA A 8 -20.08 -24.47 2.77
N LYS A 9 -20.66 -23.42 3.36
CA LYS A 9 -19.96 -22.18 3.69
C LYS A 9 -18.79 -22.57 4.60
N GLN A 10 -17.58 -22.56 4.07
CA GLN A 10 -16.40 -22.67 4.93
C GLN A 10 -16.39 -21.44 5.83
N ASP A 11 -16.78 -21.59 7.09
CA ASP A 11 -16.55 -20.59 8.13
C ASP A 11 -15.04 -20.57 8.42
N ASN A 12 -14.32 -19.99 7.47
CA ASN A 12 -12.91 -19.66 7.53
C ASN A 12 -12.77 -18.27 8.16
N ASP A 13 -13.41 -18.06 9.30
CA ASP A 13 -13.39 -16.81 10.01
C ASP A 13 -12.17 -16.78 10.95
N PHE A 14 -11.38 -15.72 10.87
CA PHE A 14 -10.34 -15.40 11.86
C PHE A 14 -10.79 -14.15 12.60
N LEU A 15 -10.96 -14.26 13.92
CA LEU A 15 -11.51 -13.19 14.77
C LEU A 15 -12.88 -12.65 14.31
N GLY A 16 -13.70 -13.48 13.65
CA GLY A 16 -15.02 -13.10 13.12
C GLY A 16 -14.99 -12.34 11.78
N HIS A 17 -13.84 -12.28 11.11
CA HIS A 17 -13.68 -11.66 9.81
C HIS A 17 -13.17 -12.66 8.74
N PRO A 18 -13.41 -12.40 7.44
CA PRO A 18 -12.89 -13.23 6.37
C PRO A 18 -11.37 -13.33 6.42
N ARG A 19 -10.80 -14.54 6.31
CA ARG A 19 -9.33 -14.76 6.32
C ARG A 19 -8.52 -13.90 5.34
N GLY A 20 -9.10 -13.50 4.20
CA GLY A 20 -8.45 -12.60 3.25
C GLY A 20 -8.10 -11.24 3.85
N LEU A 21 -8.90 -10.75 4.82
CA LEU A 21 -8.64 -9.49 5.51
C LEU A 21 -7.33 -9.52 6.30
N VAL A 22 -6.97 -10.67 6.89
CA VAL A 22 -5.72 -10.81 7.65
C VAL A 22 -4.52 -10.60 6.74
N ILE A 23 -4.56 -11.15 5.52
CA ILE A 23 -3.51 -10.97 4.52
C ILE A 23 -3.43 -9.51 4.12
N CYS A 24 -4.55 -8.90 3.72
CA CYS A 24 -4.58 -7.48 3.36
C CYS A 24 -4.10 -6.58 4.51
N PHE A 25 -4.46 -6.90 5.75
CA PHE A 25 -4.02 -6.15 6.92
C PHE A 25 -2.49 -6.19 7.07
N PHE A 26 -1.88 -7.37 7.00
CA PHE A 26 -0.42 -7.48 7.12
C PHE A 26 0.30 -6.85 5.93
N THR A 27 -0.25 -6.97 4.71
CA THR A 27 0.26 -6.29 3.51
C THR A 27 0.25 -4.77 3.71
N GLU A 28 -0.88 -4.18 4.09
CA GLU A 28 -1.02 -2.74 4.36
C GLU A 28 -0.15 -2.27 5.53
N MET A 29 -0.06 -3.08 6.60
CA MET A 29 0.77 -2.76 7.75
C MET A 29 2.24 -2.64 7.36
N TRP A 30 2.75 -3.59 6.55
CA TRP A 30 4.14 -3.57 6.12
C TRP A 30 4.43 -2.47 5.10
N GLU A 31 3.49 -2.21 4.19
CA GLU A 31 3.54 -1.08 3.26
C GLU A 31 3.69 0.24 4.03
N ARG A 32 2.78 0.50 4.98
CA ARG A 32 2.81 1.71 5.81
C ARG A 32 4.05 1.80 6.69
N PHE A 33 4.50 0.69 7.28
CA PHE A 33 5.74 0.66 8.05
C PHE A 33 6.93 1.12 7.21
N SER A 34 7.07 0.58 6.00
CA SER A 34 8.16 0.95 5.09
C SER A 34 8.04 2.41 4.61
N TYR A 35 6.83 2.88 4.31
CA TYR A 35 6.58 4.24 3.86
C TYR A 35 6.93 5.27 4.94
N TYR A 36 6.42 5.11 6.17
CA TYR A 36 6.74 6.04 7.26
C TYR A 36 8.19 5.93 7.70
N GLY A 37 8.79 4.74 7.67
CA GLY A 37 10.22 4.54 7.95
C GLY A 37 11.12 5.29 6.96
N MET A 38 10.88 5.13 5.66
CA MET A 38 11.59 5.89 4.63
C MET A 38 11.36 7.39 4.80
N ARG A 39 10.11 7.83 5.02
CA ARG A 39 9.78 9.25 5.19
C ARG A 39 10.49 9.88 6.39
N ALA A 40 10.60 9.14 7.50
CA ALA A 40 11.31 9.60 8.70
C ALA A 40 12.82 9.76 8.46
N LEU A 41 13.44 8.84 7.71
CA LEU A 41 14.89 8.84 7.48
C LEU A 41 15.32 9.71 6.29
N LEU A 42 14.45 9.92 5.30
CA LEU A 42 14.77 10.59 4.05
C LEU A 42 15.32 12.01 4.25
N ILE A 43 14.72 12.79 5.16
CA ILE A 43 15.17 14.17 5.41
C ILE A 43 16.56 14.21 6.07
N PHE A 44 16.83 13.28 7.00
CA PHE A 44 18.15 13.14 7.60
C PHE A 44 19.17 12.66 6.58
N TYR A 45 18.78 11.78 5.67
CA TYR A 45 19.68 11.30 4.62
C TYR A 45 20.07 12.42 3.65
N LEU A 46 19.12 13.25 3.22
CA LEU A 46 19.40 14.38 2.33
C LEU A 46 20.28 15.45 3.00
N THR A 47 20.08 15.72 4.29
CA THR A 47 20.83 16.74 5.02
C THR A 47 22.20 16.24 5.49
N GLN A 48 22.32 15.00 5.96
CA GLN A 48 23.55 14.48 6.56
C GLN A 48 24.48 13.79 5.57
N HIS A 49 23.95 13.08 4.56
CA HIS A 49 24.78 12.39 3.57
C HIS A 49 25.05 13.27 2.34
N PHE A 50 24.01 13.92 1.81
CA PHE A 50 24.14 14.79 0.63
C PHE A 50 24.49 16.25 0.96
N LEU A 51 24.53 16.62 2.25
CA LEU A 51 24.86 17.96 2.72
C LEU A 51 24.01 19.06 2.06
N PHE A 52 22.77 18.74 1.70
CA PHE A 52 21.84 19.73 1.15
C PHE A 52 21.40 20.71 2.24
N SER A 53 21.14 21.95 1.83
CA SER A 53 20.50 22.93 2.71
C SER A 53 19.12 22.45 3.12
N ASP A 54 18.66 22.84 4.32
CA ASP A 54 17.32 22.48 4.82
C ASP A 54 16.21 22.84 3.83
N GLN A 55 16.36 23.99 3.15
CA GLN A 55 15.40 24.45 2.15
C GLN A 55 15.35 23.52 0.93
N SER A 56 16.50 23.10 0.41
CA SER A 56 16.58 22.17 -0.73
C SER A 56 16.12 20.76 -0.36
N ALA A 57 16.49 20.28 0.83
CA ALA A 57 16.06 18.97 1.30
C ALA A 57 14.54 18.92 1.53
N SER A 58 13.97 19.98 2.12
CA SER A 58 12.53 20.12 2.34
C SER A 58 11.74 20.21 1.03
N SER A 59 12.24 20.92 0.02
CA SER A 59 11.56 21.02 -1.27
C SER A 59 11.53 19.67 -2.01
N ILE A 60 12.64 18.92 -2.00
CA ILE A 60 12.70 17.56 -2.57
C ILE A 60 11.74 16.63 -1.82
N TYR A 61 11.76 16.68 -0.49
CA TYR A 61 10.87 15.88 0.35
C TYR A 61 9.39 16.16 0.08
N ALA A 62 9.00 17.44 -0.03
CA ALA A 62 7.64 17.85 -0.34
C ALA A 62 7.22 17.44 -1.77
N ALA A 63 8.11 17.59 -2.75
CA ALA A 63 7.86 17.15 -4.12
C ALA A 63 7.65 15.64 -4.19
N TYR A 64 8.50 14.86 -3.51
CA TYR A 64 8.37 13.41 -3.43
C TYR A 64 7.03 12.99 -2.83
N ILE A 65 6.64 13.56 -1.68
CA ILE A 65 5.36 13.24 -1.03
C ILE A 65 4.19 13.60 -1.94
N SER A 66 4.22 14.76 -2.58
CA SER A 66 3.16 15.19 -3.50
C SER A 66 2.96 14.20 -4.64
N LEU A 67 4.06 13.69 -5.22
CA LEU A 67 4.00 12.67 -6.26
C LEU A 67 3.42 11.35 -5.74
N VAL A 68 3.80 10.92 -4.53
CA VAL A 68 3.23 9.72 -3.90
C VAL A 68 1.72 9.86 -3.67
N TYR A 69 1.19 11.07 -3.45
CA TYR A 69 -0.26 11.29 -3.37
C TYR A 69 -0.96 11.34 -4.73
N ILE A 70 -0.28 11.78 -5.79
CA ILE A 70 -0.84 11.86 -7.15
C ILE A 70 -0.83 10.49 -7.85
N THR A 71 0.23 9.72 -7.66
CA THR A 71 0.46 8.45 -8.35
C THR A 71 -0.68 7.42 -8.17
N PRO A 72 -1.29 7.26 -6.98
CA PRO A 72 -2.43 6.35 -6.78
C PRO A 72 -3.66 6.69 -7.63
N VAL A 73 -3.87 7.97 -7.97
CA VAL A 73 -4.97 8.38 -8.87
C VAL A 73 -4.74 7.77 -10.25
N ILE A 74 -3.51 7.88 -10.76
CA ILE A 74 -3.13 7.30 -12.05
C ILE A 74 -3.17 5.77 -11.96
N GLY A 75 -2.62 5.19 -10.89
CA GLY A 75 -2.61 3.76 -10.64
C GLY A 75 -4.00 3.15 -10.58
N GLY A 76 -4.96 3.81 -9.92
CA GLY A 76 -6.36 3.39 -9.86
C GLY A 76 -7.01 3.32 -11.24
N VAL A 77 -6.82 4.36 -12.07
CA VAL A 77 -7.34 4.36 -13.46
C VAL A 77 -6.76 3.21 -14.28
N VAL A 78 -5.47 2.90 -14.10
CA VAL A 78 -4.81 1.81 -14.80
C VAL A 78 -5.29 0.44 -14.28
N ALA A 79 -5.45 0.29 -12.97
CA ALA A 79 -5.99 -0.90 -12.33
C ALA A 79 -7.41 -1.22 -12.83
N ASP A 80 -8.26 -0.20 -12.92
CA ASP A 80 -9.66 -0.35 -13.33
C ASP A 80 -9.82 -0.71 -14.81
N ARG A 81 -8.94 -0.18 -15.68
CA ARG A 81 -9.10 -0.30 -17.13
C ARG A 81 -8.33 -1.44 -17.77
N TYR A 82 -7.20 -1.87 -17.19
CA TYR A 82 -6.25 -2.74 -17.91
C TYR A 82 -5.84 -4.00 -17.14
N ILE A 83 -5.42 -3.87 -15.88
CA ILE A 83 -4.70 -4.94 -15.16
C ILE A 83 -5.52 -5.62 -14.06
N GLY A 84 -6.54 -4.96 -13.54
CA GLY A 84 -7.34 -5.44 -12.41
C GLY A 84 -6.67 -5.20 -11.05
N PRO A 85 -7.47 -5.10 -9.97
CA PRO A 85 -7.01 -4.62 -8.66
C PRO A 85 -6.01 -5.57 -7.98
N VAL A 86 -6.19 -6.90 -8.14
CA VAL A 86 -5.29 -7.88 -7.51
C VAL A 86 -3.88 -7.78 -8.10
N LYS A 87 -3.75 -7.59 -9.42
CA LYS A 87 -2.44 -7.47 -10.08
C LYS A 87 -1.79 -6.10 -9.90
N ALA A 88 -2.57 -5.09 -9.51
CA ALA A 88 -2.04 -3.74 -9.24
C ALA A 88 -1.44 -3.62 -7.83
N VAL A 89 -1.81 -4.52 -6.91
CA VAL A 89 -1.33 -4.55 -5.51
C VAL A 89 -0.14 -5.50 -5.32
N ILE A 90 -0.03 -6.53 -6.17
CA ILE A 90 1.10 -7.48 -6.19
C ILE A 90 2.28 -6.87 -6.92
#